data_AF-A0A966R9D6-F1
#
_entry.id   AF-A0A966R9D6-F1
#
_cell.length_a   1.000
_cell.length_b   1.000
_cell.length_c   1.000
_cell.angle_alpha   90.00
_cell.angle_beta   90.00
_cell.angle_gamma   90.00
#
_symmetry.space_group_name_H-M   'P 1'
#
loop_
_entity.id
_entity.type
_entity.pdbx_description
1 polymer ?
#
loop_
_entity_poly.entity_id
_entity_poly.type
_entity_poly.pdbx_seq_one_letter_code
_entity_poly.pdbx_strand_id
1 'polypeptide(L)'
;MGLHNKIDWPVEQMRIWYEQERKTVAEIGALLGRSPKSVNKACKRFGFRMRRRGPKAGHEHPGWRGGRVKDKGGYTLVHAPDHPDCNANGYIREHRLVCESLLGRRLRPAEVVHHRNDDPSDNRPENLQVYDTNADHLRATLAGKCPQWSAEGRQRILAATRRPRGPRRRRHPGQDG
;
A
#
# COMPACT_ATOMS: atom_id res chain seq x y z
N MET A 1 27.27 21.26 34.81
CA MET A 1 27.01 19.83 35.12
C MET A 1 25.51 19.66 35.31
N GLY A 2 24.81 19.09 34.33
CA GLY A 2 23.36 18.93 34.41
C GLY A 2 22.99 17.90 35.47
N LEU A 3 22.28 18.34 36.51
CA LEU A 3 21.67 17.48 37.52
C LEU A 3 20.62 16.61 36.81
N HIS A 4 21.03 15.41 36.39
CA HIS A 4 20.09 14.38 36.01
C HIS A 4 19.34 13.98 37.28
N ASN A 5 18.14 14.54 37.46
CA ASN A 5 17.20 14.12 38.50
C ASN A 5 16.93 12.62 38.32
N LYS A 6 17.68 11.78 39.03
CA LYS A 6 17.34 10.38 39.26
C LYS A 6 16.12 10.40 40.14
N ILE A 7 14.95 10.41 39.51
CA ILE A 7 13.68 10.20 40.18
C ILE A 7 13.74 8.80 40.78
N ASP A 8 13.56 8.73 42.09
CA ASP A 8 13.30 7.46 42.76
C ASP A 8 11.88 7.03 42.43
N TRP A 9 11.76 5.87 41.79
CA TRP A 9 10.48 5.36 41.31
C TRP A 9 10.01 4.28 42.29
N PRO A 10 8.80 4.37 42.88
CA PRO A 10 8.27 3.32 43.72
C PRO A 10 7.77 2.15 42.85
N VAL A 11 8.71 1.40 42.28
CA VAL A 11 8.47 0.41 41.22
C VAL A 11 7.44 -0.64 41.65
N GLU A 12 7.53 -1.15 42.88
CA GLU A 12 6.61 -2.17 43.38
C GLU A 12 5.19 -1.63 43.52
N GLN A 13 5.03 -0.43 44.09
CA GLN A 13 3.73 0.22 44.19
C GLN A 13 3.14 0.54 42.82
N MET A 14 3.97 0.98 41.87
CA MET A 14 3.55 1.20 40.49
C MET A 14 3.05 -0.09 39.85
N ARG A 15 3.66 -1.24 40.17
CA ARG A 15 3.23 -2.56 39.69
C ARG A 15 1.89 -2.96 40.27
N ILE A 16 1.68 -2.78 41.57
CA ILE A 16 0.38 -2.98 42.24
C ILE A 16 -0.70 -2.13 41.58
N TRP A 17 -0.47 -0.82 41.43
CA TRP A 17 -1.43 0.08 40.80
C TRP A 17 -1.76 -0.32 39.36
N TYR A 18 -0.75 -0.75 38.60
CA TYR A 18 -0.93 -1.06 37.18
C TYR A 18 -1.51 -2.45 36.93
N GLU A 19 -1.08 -3.47 37.66
CA GLU A 19 -1.42 -4.87 37.42
C GLU A 19 -2.63 -5.31 38.25
N GLN A 20 -2.70 -4.94 39.53
CA GLN A 20 -3.74 -5.38 40.46
C GLN A 20 -4.93 -4.40 40.47
N GLU A 21 -4.67 -3.11 40.68
CA GLU A 21 -5.73 -2.08 40.76
C GLU A 21 -6.19 -1.56 39.39
N ARG A 22 -5.59 -2.07 38.31
CA ARG A 22 -5.89 -1.74 36.91
C ARG A 22 -5.80 -0.25 36.53
N LYS A 23 -5.16 0.61 37.33
CA LYS A 23 -4.96 2.04 37.01
C LYS A 23 -4.21 2.22 35.68
N THR A 24 -4.55 3.30 34.99
CA THR A 24 -3.87 3.77 33.79
C THR A 24 -2.56 4.48 34.16
N VAL A 25 -1.64 4.57 33.20
CA VAL A 25 -0.42 5.39 33.36
C VAL A 25 -0.72 6.86 33.62
N ALA A 26 -1.92 7.33 33.26
CA ALA A 26 -2.36 8.69 33.52
C ALA A 26 -2.73 8.88 35.00
N GLU A 27 -3.50 7.96 35.57
CA GLU A 27 -3.85 7.97 37.00
C GLU A 27 -2.61 7.77 37.87
N ILE A 28 -1.71 6.85 37.51
CA ILE A 28 -0.42 6.67 38.20
C ILE A 28 0.43 7.96 38.11
N GLY A 29 0.38 8.65 36.97
CA GLY A 29 0.99 9.96 36.82
C GLY A 29 0.42 10.99 37.79
N ALA A 30 -0.89 11.07 37.91
CA ALA A 30 -1.55 11.97 38.86
C ALA A 30 -1.15 11.65 40.32
N LEU A 31 -1.12 10.37 40.71
CA LEU A 31 -0.72 9.94 42.05
C LEU A 31 0.73 10.29 42.39
N LEU A 32 1.63 10.23 41.40
CA LEU A 32 3.05 10.55 41.58
C LEU A 32 3.38 12.02 41.33
N GLY A 33 2.41 12.86 40.96
CA GLY A 33 2.64 14.24 40.54
C GLY A 33 3.50 14.35 39.27
N ARG A 34 3.39 13.37 38.36
CA ARG A 34 4.22 13.25 37.14
C ARG A 34 3.40 13.14 35.88
N SER A 35 4.04 13.50 34.76
CA SER A 35 3.42 13.31 33.45
C SER A 35 3.15 11.82 33.16
N PRO A 36 2.04 11.46 32.50
CA PRO A 36 1.79 10.09 32.07
C PRO A 36 2.90 9.55 31.14
N LYS A 37 3.55 10.45 30.40
CA LYS A 37 4.66 10.16 29.49
C LYS A 37 5.91 9.70 30.25
N SER A 38 6.26 10.36 31.36
CA SER A 38 7.40 9.98 32.20
C SER A 38 7.13 8.66 32.93
N VAL A 39 5.93 8.46 33.47
CA VAL A 39 5.51 7.19 34.07
C VAL A 39 5.63 6.04 33.07
N ASN A 40 5.10 6.20 31.86
CA ASN A 40 5.21 5.18 30.82
C ASN A 40 6.66 4.87 30.41
N LYS A 41 7.55 5.88 30.39
CA LYS A 41 8.99 5.62 30.18
C LYS A 41 9.58 4.81 31.34
N ALA A 42 9.23 5.12 32.58
CA ALA A 42 9.66 4.37 33.76
C ALA A 42 9.16 2.93 33.74
N CYS A 43 7.85 2.71 33.52
CA CYS A 43 7.28 1.36 33.41
C CYS A 43 7.98 0.51 32.33
N LYS A 44 8.26 1.09 31.15
CA LYS A 44 9.04 0.40 30.10
C LYS A 44 10.47 0.08 30.54
N ARG A 45 11.15 1.02 31.20
CA ARG A 45 12.52 0.85 31.70
C ARG A 45 12.61 -0.27 32.75
N PHE A 46 11.59 -0.40 33.59
CA PHE A 46 11.52 -1.42 34.64
C PHE A 46 10.80 -2.71 34.20
N GLY A 47 10.57 -2.90 32.90
CA GLY A 47 10.09 -4.18 32.35
C GLY A 47 8.62 -4.51 32.60
N PHE A 48 7.76 -3.50 32.82
CA PHE A 48 6.33 -3.72 33.00
C PHE A 48 5.72 -4.29 31.72
N ARG A 49 4.83 -5.28 31.85
CA ARG A 49 4.04 -5.78 30.72
C ARG A 49 2.94 -4.78 30.38
N MET A 50 3.31 -3.75 29.62
CA MET A 50 2.40 -2.69 29.22
C MET A 50 1.24 -3.24 28.39
N ARG A 51 0.01 -2.91 28.78
CA ARG A 51 -1.20 -3.14 27.98
C ARG A 51 -1.01 -2.49 26.60
N ARG A 52 -1.45 -3.18 25.55
CA ARG A 52 -1.42 -2.65 24.19
C ARG A 52 -2.15 -1.31 24.16
N ARG A 53 -1.48 -0.27 23.69
CA ARG A 53 -2.08 1.04 23.41
C ARG A 53 -2.26 1.19 21.91
N GLY A 54 -3.38 1.78 21.53
CA GLY A 54 -3.80 1.93 20.14
C GLY A 54 -5.04 1.09 19.84
N PRO A 55 -5.77 1.43 18.77
CA PRO A 55 -6.94 0.68 18.38
C PRO A 55 -6.54 -0.76 18.05
N LYS A 56 -7.48 -1.68 18.25
CA LYS A 56 -7.27 -3.08 17.87
C LYS A 56 -6.95 -3.15 16.36
N ALA A 57 -6.26 -4.18 15.90
CA ALA A 57 -5.96 -4.34 14.48
C ALA A 57 -6.91 -5.39 13.91
N GLY A 58 -6.99 -5.53 12.58
CA GLY A 58 -7.79 -6.60 12.02
C GLY A 58 -9.30 -6.36 12.18
N HIS A 59 -10.03 -7.47 12.16
CA HIS A 59 -11.48 -7.55 12.37
C HIS A 59 -11.95 -6.91 13.69
N GLU A 60 -11.06 -6.77 14.67
CA GLU A 60 -11.39 -6.14 15.94
C GLU A 60 -11.33 -4.59 15.90
N HIS A 61 -10.79 -4.00 14.83
CA HIS A 61 -10.78 -2.55 14.64
C HIS A 61 -12.18 -2.08 14.21
N PRO A 62 -12.82 -1.09 14.88
CA PRO A 62 -14.18 -0.65 14.51
C PRO A 62 -14.31 -0.14 13.07
N GLY A 63 -13.24 0.44 12.51
CA GLY A 63 -13.16 0.85 11.10
C GLY A 63 -12.79 -0.27 10.11
N TRP A 64 -12.73 -1.53 10.54
CA TRP A 64 -12.41 -2.66 9.67
C TRP A 64 -13.59 -3.00 8.76
N ARG A 65 -13.46 -2.63 7.48
CA ARG A 65 -14.49 -2.88 6.46
C ARG A 65 -14.27 -4.21 5.75
N GLY A 66 -14.18 -5.29 6.52
CA GLY A 66 -13.95 -6.64 5.99
C GLY A 66 -12.63 -6.78 5.22
N GLY A 67 -11.61 -5.99 5.56
CA GLY A 67 -10.33 -5.97 4.84
C GLY A 67 -10.39 -5.31 3.46
N ARG A 68 -11.43 -4.52 3.15
CA ARG A 68 -11.54 -3.78 1.88
C ARG A 68 -11.13 -2.32 2.03
N VAL A 69 -10.29 -1.86 1.10
CA VAL A 69 -9.86 -0.45 1.00
C VAL A 69 -9.85 -0.01 -0.46
N LYS A 70 -10.01 1.29 -0.73
CA LYS A 70 -9.82 1.84 -2.09
C LYS A 70 -8.42 2.45 -2.21
N ASP A 71 -7.74 2.20 -3.33
CA ASP A 71 -6.47 2.86 -3.62
C ASP A 71 -6.68 4.27 -4.22
N LYS A 72 -5.59 5.00 -4.48
CA LYS A 72 -5.64 6.34 -5.08
C LYS A 72 -6.18 6.33 -6.52
N GLY A 73 -6.14 5.19 -7.20
CA GLY A 73 -6.68 4.98 -8.55
C GLY A 73 -8.15 4.55 -8.55
N GLY A 74 -8.79 4.45 -7.39
CA GLY A 74 -10.19 4.03 -7.25
C GLY A 74 -10.40 2.52 -7.21
N TYR A 75 -9.35 1.70 -7.32
CA TYR A 75 -9.46 0.25 -7.28
C TYR A 75 -9.78 -0.24 -5.87
N THR A 76 -10.74 -1.15 -5.75
CA THR A 76 -10.98 -1.88 -4.51
C THR A 76 -9.87 -2.92 -4.29
N LEU A 77 -9.23 -2.86 -3.14
CA LEU A 77 -8.24 -3.81 -2.65
C LEU A 77 -8.86 -4.68 -1.55
N VAL A 78 -8.54 -5.97 -1.55
CA VAL A 78 -8.95 -6.95 -0.54
C VAL A 78 -7.71 -7.44 0.20
N HIS A 79 -7.80 -7.48 1.52
CA HIS A 79 -6.76 -8.04 2.38
C HIS A 79 -6.71 -9.57 2.24
N ALA A 80 -5.68 -10.07 1.57
CA ALA A 80 -5.38 -11.47 1.34
C ALA A 80 -3.87 -11.69 1.50
N PRO A 81 -3.35 -11.70 2.75
CA PRO A 81 -1.91 -11.75 3.03
C PRO A 81 -1.26 -13.07 2.58
N ASP A 82 -2.05 -14.14 2.48
CA ASP A 82 -1.59 -15.45 2.00
C ASP A 82 -1.56 -15.53 0.46
N HIS A 83 -2.09 -14.51 -0.24
CA HIS A 83 -2.09 -14.51 -1.69
C HIS A 83 -0.70 -14.13 -2.23
N PRO A 84 -0.07 -14.95 -3.08
CA PRO A 84 1.29 -14.69 -3.59
C PRO A 84 1.45 -13.40 -4.39
N ASP A 85 0.38 -12.92 -5.04
CA ASP A 85 0.38 -11.63 -5.76
C ASP A 85 -0.15 -10.46 -4.91
N CYS A 86 -0.22 -10.62 -3.59
CA CYS A 86 -0.53 -9.49 -2.72
C CYS A 86 0.64 -8.49 -2.69
N ASN A 87 0.33 -7.22 -2.41
CA ASN A 87 1.33 -6.20 -2.18
C ASN A 87 2.00 -6.38 -0.81
N ALA A 88 3.01 -5.55 -0.51
CA ALA A 88 3.74 -5.60 0.76
C ALA A 88 2.87 -5.43 2.03
N ASN A 89 1.64 -4.92 1.89
CA ASN A 89 0.69 -4.77 2.99
C ASN A 89 -0.34 -5.92 3.06
N GLY A 90 -0.18 -6.97 2.26
CA GLY A 90 -1.10 -8.11 2.20
C GLY A 90 -2.39 -7.85 1.44
N TYR A 91 -2.42 -6.87 0.53
CA TYR A 91 -3.62 -6.54 -0.26
C TYR A 91 -3.47 -6.88 -1.75
N ILE A 92 -4.55 -7.33 -2.38
CA ILE A 92 -4.65 -7.58 -3.82
C ILE A 92 -5.87 -6.84 -4.40
N ARG A 93 -5.83 -6.50 -5.70
CA ARG A 93 -6.97 -5.85 -6.37
C ARG A 93 -8.12 -6.82 -6.55
N GLU A 94 -9.32 -6.42 -6.14
CA GLU A 94 -10.52 -7.28 -6.11
C GLU A 94 -10.88 -7.82 -7.50
N HIS A 95 -10.80 -7.01 -8.55
CA HIS A 95 -11.07 -7.46 -9.92
C HIS A 95 -10.18 -8.62 -10.36
N ARG A 96 -8.93 -8.72 -9.87
CA ARG A 96 -8.05 -9.86 -10.20
C ARG A 96 -8.58 -11.12 -9.54
N LEU A 97 -8.92 -11.06 -8.26
CA LEU A 97 -9.49 -12.20 -7.53
C LEU A 97 -10.80 -12.68 -8.15
N VAL A 98 -11.66 -11.76 -8.60
CA VAL A 98 -12.90 -12.12 -9.30
C VAL A 98 -12.59 -12.90 -10.58
N CYS A 99 -11.67 -12.40 -11.42
CA CYS A 99 -11.26 -13.11 -12.63
C CYS A 99 -10.58 -14.46 -12.35
N GLU A 100 -9.74 -14.55 -11.32
CA GLU A 100 -9.09 -15.82 -10.93
C GLU A 100 -10.11 -16.87 -10.48
N SER A 101 -11.12 -16.45 -9.71
CA SER A 101 -12.23 -17.29 -9.29
C SER A 101 -13.02 -17.83 -10.49
N LEU A 102 -13.33 -16.96 -11.47
CA LEU A 102 -14.04 -17.34 -12.69
C LEU A 102 -13.23 -18.29 -13.59
N LEU A 103 -11.92 -18.09 -13.67
CA LEU A 103 -11.02 -18.93 -14.46
C LEU A 103 -10.66 -20.25 -13.77
N GLY A 104 -10.90 -20.37 -12.46
CA GLY A 104 -10.48 -21.52 -11.65
C GLY A 104 -8.95 -21.66 -11.54
N ARG A 105 -8.20 -20.62 -11.90
CA ARG A 105 -6.74 -20.56 -11.84
C ARG A 105 -6.27 -19.14 -11.58
N ARG A 106 -5.04 -19.02 -11.10
CA ARG A 106 -4.38 -17.72 -10.97
C ARG A 106 -4.17 -17.05 -12.32
N LEU A 107 -4.20 -15.73 -12.32
CA LEU A 107 -3.85 -14.92 -13.48
C LEU A 107 -2.34 -14.96 -13.66
N ARG A 108 -1.91 -15.15 -14.90
CA ARG A 108 -0.51 -15.07 -15.30
C ARG A 108 -0.02 -13.63 -15.10
N PRO A 109 1.29 -13.41 -14.83
CA PRO A 109 1.84 -12.06 -14.68
C PRO A 109 1.62 -11.16 -15.91
N ALA A 110 1.52 -11.74 -17.11
CA ALA A 110 1.27 -11.01 -18.35
C ALA A 110 -0.22 -10.65 -18.57
N GLU A 111 -1.15 -11.34 -17.90
CA GLU A 111 -2.58 -11.14 -18.08
C GLU A 111 -3.06 -9.83 -17.43
N VAL A 112 -3.83 -9.07 -18.20
CA VAL A 112 -4.37 -7.76 -17.80
C VAL A 112 -5.88 -7.85 -17.69
N VAL A 113 -6.42 -7.36 -16.57
CA VAL A 113 -7.87 -7.23 -16.36
C VAL A 113 -8.27 -5.80 -16.67
N HIS A 114 -9.33 -5.63 -17.45
CA HIS A 114 -9.87 -4.34 -17.86
C HIS A 114 -11.35 -4.25 -17.50
N HIS A 115 -11.75 -3.12 -16.92
CA HIS A 115 -13.14 -2.76 -16.68
C HIS A 115 -13.75 -2.19 -17.96
N ARG A 116 -14.78 -2.84 -18.51
CA ARG A 116 -15.41 -2.45 -19.78
C ARG A 116 -16.07 -1.07 -19.72
N ASN A 117 -16.57 -0.68 -18.54
CA ASN A 117 -17.18 0.62 -18.28
C ASN A 117 -16.19 1.70 -17.81
N ASP A 118 -14.89 1.41 -17.79
CA ASP A 118 -13.84 2.30 -17.28
C ASP A 118 -14.04 2.74 -15.80
N ASP A 119 -14.89 2.05 -15.01
CA ASP A 119 -15.07 2.26 -13.56
C ASP A 119 -14.30 1.20 -12.75
N PRO A 120 -13.18 1.58 -12.09
CA PRO A 120 -12.36 0.66 -11.28
C PRO A 120 -13.06 0.07 -10.06
N SER A 121 -14.24 0.59 -9.68
CA SER A 121 -15.00 0.15 -8.52
C SER A 121 -16.08 -0.89 -8.85
N ASP A 122 -16.43 -1.05 -10.13
CA ASP A 122 -17.41 -2.04 -10.58
C ASP A 122 -16.74 -3.37 -10.92
N ASN A 123 -16.58 -4.23 -9.91
CA ASN A 123 -15.90 -5.52 -10.02
C ASN A 123 -16.83 -6.69 -10.38
N ARG A 124 -18.01 -6.43 -10.97
CA ARG A 124 -18.92 -7.50 -11.40
C ARG A 124 -18.30 -8.31 -12.55
N PRO A 125 -18.39 -9.66 -12.55
CA PRO A 125 -17.84 -10.53 -13.59
C PRO A 125 -18.11 -10.07 -15.03
N GLU A 126 -19.34 -9.63 -15.31
CA GLU A 126 -19.76 -9.18 -16.63
C GLU A 126 -19.07 -7.89 -17.10
N ASN A 127 -18.55 -7.09 -16.17
CA ASN A 127 -17.84 -5.84 -16.46
C ASN A 127 -16.32 -6.05 -16.62
N LEU A 128 -15.80 -7.24 -16.31
CA LEU A 128 -14.37 -7.53 -16.34
C LEU A 128 -14.00 -8.30 -17.62
N GLN A 129 -12.93 -7.86 -18.27
CA GLN A 129 -12.34 -8.56 -19.42
C GLN A 129 -10.87 -8.85 -19.13
N VAL A 130 -10.47 -10.12 -19.31
CA VAL A 130 -9.07 -10.52 -19.25
C VAL A 130 -8.47 -10.50 -20.66
N TYR A 131 -7.27 -9.95 -20.76
CA TYR A 131 -6.42 -9.99 -21.96
C TYR A 131 -5.15 -10.78 -21.65
N ASP A 132 -4.67 -11.56 -22.62
CA ASP A 132 -3.45 -12.37 -22.48
C ASP A 132 -2.21 -11.52 -22.24
N THR A 133 -2.15 -10.35 -22.88
CA THR A 133 -1.03 -9.43 -22.77
C THR A 133 -1.51 -7.97 -22.71
N ASN A 134 -0.65 -7.11 -22.15
CA ASN A 134 -0.86 -5.67 -22.20
C ASN A 134 -0.92 -5.14 -23.65
N ALA A 135 -0.25 -5.77 -24.61
CA ALA A 135 -0.32 -5.37 -26.01
C ALA A 135 -1.73 -5.59 -26.60
N ASP A 136 -2.37 -6.72 -26.26
CA ASP A 136 -3.73 -7.02 -26.70
C ASP A 136 -4.76 -6.11 -26.04
N HIS A 137 -4.57 -5.84 -24.73
CA HIS A 137 -5.37 -4.85 -24.00
C HIS A 137 -5.30 -3.47 -24.65
N LEU A 138 -4.10 -2.95 -24.94
CA LEU A 138 -3.93 -1.65 -25.60
C LEU A 138 -4.49 -1.64 -27.01
N ARG A 139 -4.28 -2.72 -27.78
CA ARG A 139 -4.83 -2.83 -29.15
C ARG A 139 -6.36 -2.75 -29.13
N ALA A 140 -7.02 -3.43 -28.19
CA ALA A 140 -8.47 -3.42 -28.09
C ALA A 140 -9.02 -2.08 -27.54
N THR A 141 -8.37 -1.50 -26.53
CA THR A 141 -8.91 -0.34 -25.80
C THR A 141 -8.53 1.02 -26.36
N LEU A 142 -7.45 1.10 -27.15
CA LEU A 142 -6.97 2.32 -27.79
C LEU A 142 -7.24 2.36 -29.31
N ALA A 143 -7.66 1.25 -29.93
CA ALA A 143 -8.01 1.26 -31.35
C ALA A 143 -9.09 2.32 -31.63
N GLY A 144 -8.82 3.19 -32.61
CA GLY A 144 -9.72 4.28 -32.99
C GLY A 144 -9.72 5.50 -32.06
N LYS A 145 -9.06 5.43 -30.89
CA LYS A 145 -8.90 6.60 -30.01
C LYS A 145 -7.71 7.43 -30.46
N CYS A 146 -7.98 8.55 -31.11
CA CYS A 146 -6.98 9.59 -31.37
C CYS A 146 -7.00 10.60 -30.20
N PRO A 147 -5.90 10.75 -29.43
CA PRO A 147 -5.81 11.80 -28.42
C PRO A 147 -6.07 13.16 -29.08
N GLN A 148 -6.76 14.06 -28.39
CA GLN A 148 -6.90 15.43 -28.88
C GLN A 148 -5.60 16.20 -28.59
N TRP A 149 -4.67 16.13 -29.53
CA TRP A 149 -3.41 16.87 -29.45
C TRP A 149 -3.65 18.38 -29.64
N SER A 150 -3.03 19.20 -28.78
CA SER A 150 -2.96 20.66 -28.98
C SER A 150 -2.25 21.00 -30.29
N ALA A 151 -2.53 22.18 -30.85
CA ALA A 151 -1.89 22.64 -32.09
C ALA A 151 -0.35 22.63 -32.00
N GLU A 152 0.20 23.11 -30.88
CA GLU A 152 1.64 23.04 -30.60
C GLU A 152 2.16 21.60 -30.49
N GLY A 153 1.40 20.71 -29.85
CA GLY A 153 1.77 19.29 -29.73
C GLY A 153 1.88 18.62 -31.10
N ARG A 154 0.95 18.93 -32.01
CA ARG A 154 0.99 18.47 -33.41
C ARG A 154 2.21 19.03 -34.14
N GLN A 155 2.50 20.33 -33.98
CA GLN A 155 3.67 20.97 -34.60
C GLN A 155 4.99 20.34 -34.15
N ARG A 156 5.15 20.02 -32.86
CA ARG A 156 6.34 19.33 -32.34
C ARG A 156 6.55 17.95 -32.97
N ILE A 157 5.49 17.15 -33.14
CA ILE A 157 5.57 15.83 -33.78
C ILE A 157 5.95 15.96 -35.26
N LEU A 158 5.33 16.89 -35.99
CA LEU A 158 5.63 17.12 -37.41
C LEU A 158 7.09 17.56 -37.61
N ALA A 159 7.59 18.45 -36.74
CA ALA A 159 8.99 18.89 -36.76
C ALA A 159 9.97 17.73 -36.47
N ALA A 160 9.63 16.84 -35.54
CA ALA A 160 10.45 15.67 -35.22
C ALA A 160 10.49 14.64 -36.37
N THR A 161 9.38 14.46 -37.07
CA THR A 161 9.27 13.51 -38.21
C THR A 161 10.08 13.98 -39.43
N ARG A 162 10.28 15.30 -39.58
CA ARG A 162 11.03 15.92 -40.68
C ARG A 162 12.55 15.93 -40.48
N ARG A 163 13.08 15.52 -39.32
CA ARG A 163 14.54 15.40 -39.14
C ARG A 163 15.07 14.21 -39.94
N PRO A 164 16.01 14.40 -40.87
CA PRO A 164 16.64 13.27 -41.56
C PRO A 164 17.29 12.36 -40.52
N ARG A 165 17.08 11.05 -40.64
CA ARG A 165 17.80 10.08 -39.80
C ARG A 165 19.30 10.31 -40.06
N GLY A 166 20.04 10.69 -39.02
CA GLY A 166 21.49 10.85 -39.12
C GLY A 166 22.15 9.57 -39.65
N PRO A 167 23.35 9.67 -40.25
CA PRO A 167 24.01 8.54 -40.87
C PRO A 167 24.15 7.38 -39.87
N ARG A 168 23.71 6.18 -40.28
CA ARG A 168 23.91 4.96 -39.49
C ARG A 168 25.42 4.78 -39.28
N ARG A 169 25.89 4.82 -38.02
CA ARG A 169 27.28 4.49 -37.68
C ARG A 169 27.57 3.08 -38.20
N ARG A 170 28.52 2.96 -39.14
CA ARG A 170 29.00 1.65 -39.61
C ARG A 170 29.69 0.96 -38.43
N ARG A 171 29.35 -0.30 -38.16
CA ARG A 171 30.08 -1.11 -37.19
C ARG A 171 31.49 -1.33 -37.74
N HIS A 172 32.52 -1.01 -36.95
CA HIS A 172 33.90 -1.38 -37.28
C HIS A 172 34.00 -2.92 -37.29
N PRO A 173 34.54 -3.56 -38.33
CA PRO A 173 34.94 -4.94 -38.24
C PRO A 173 36.13 -5.02 -37.27
N GLY A 174 36.05 -5.94 -36.30
CA GLY A 174 37.15 -6.26 -35.42
C GLY A 174 38.36 -6.72 -36.22
N GLN A 175 39.54 -6.27 -35.81
CA GLN A 175 40.79 -6.91 -36.19
C GLN A 175 40.98 -8.07 -35.22
N ASP A 176 40.79 -9.29 -35.74
CA ASP A 176 41.36 -10.48 -35.13
C ASP A 176 42.88 -10.43 -35.33
N GLY A 177 43.62 -10.55 -34.23
CA GLY A 177 45.08 -10.63 -34.17
C GLY A 177 45.50 -11.21 -32.83
#